data_AF-A0AAE0FT52-F1
#
_entry.id   AF-A0AAE0FT52-F1
#
_cell.length_a   1.000
_cell.length_b   1.000
_cell.length_c   1.000
_cell.angle_alpha   90.00
_cell.angle_beta   90.00
_cell.angle_gamma   90.00
#
_symmetry.space_group_name_H-M   'P 1'
#
loop_
_entity.id
_entity.type
_entity.pdbx_description
1 polymer ?
#
loop_
_entity_poly.entity_id
_entity_poly.type
_entity_poly.pdbx_seq_one_letter_code
_entity_poly.pdbx_strand_id
1 'polypeptide(L)'
;MARGRYRGGKPTGRRHFSNVDDLKAEAANEQEEEAKSGSKTRGEPGELPPSDSESGSEEEEEEVVKNKGVAGIIETANLNAKTSQNTKAKNISLDDLDEQEAPQLSRREREAIQAQKAKERYWKLAEQGKTEQARIDLDRLAIIKKQRAEAAAKREEEKKAKEERASSARGPVKK
;
A
#
# COMPACT_ATOMS: atom_id res chain seq x y z
N MET A 1 -26.19 15.76 -65.42
CA MET A 1 -25.36 16.02 -64.22
C MET A 1 -25.53 14.85 -63.26
N ALA A 2 -24.54 13.97 -63.15
CA ALA A 2 -24.61 12.74 -62.36
C ALA A 2 -24.29 13.04 -60.88
N ARG A 3 -25.21 12.72 -59.97
CA ARG A 3 -25.04 12.87 -58.53
C ARG A 3 -24.12 11.77 -58.00
N GLY A 4 -22.95 12.15 -57.48
CA GLY A 4 -21.96 11.24 -56.93
C GLY A 4 -22.53 10.40 -55.79
N ARG A 5 -22.47 9.07 -55.94
CA ARG A 5 -22.79 8.13 -54.86
C ARG A 5 -21.62 8.11 -53.87
N TYR A 6 -21.79 8.73 -52.71
CA TYR A 6 -20.89 8.55 -51.58
C TYR A 6 -20.88 7.06 -51.20
N ARG A 7 -19.78 6.36 -51.49
CA ARG A 7 -19.53 4.99 -51.00
C ARG A 7 -19.33 5.10 -49.49
N GLY A 8 -20.28 4.59 -48.73
CA GLY A 8 -20.27 4.61 -47.26
C GLY A 8 -18.95 4.07 -46.69
N GLY A 9 -18.25 4.93 -45.94
CA GLY A 9 -17.24 4.46 -45.00
C GLY A 9 -17.93 3.55 -43.98
N LYS A 10 -17.29 2.43 -43.64
CA LYS A 10 -17.79 1.56 -42.57
C LYS A 10 -17.95 2.43 -41.33
N PRO A 11 -19.10 2.39 -40.62
CA PRO A 11 -19.22 3.11 -39.36
C PRO A 11 -18.10 2.60 -38.47
N THR A 12 -17.17 3.47 -38.11
CA THR A 12 -16.17 3.16 -37.10
C THR A 12 -16.96 2.70 -35.88
N GLY A 13 -16.82 1.42 -35.53
CA GLY A 13 -17.60 0.79 -34.47
C GLY A 13 -17.61 1.67 -33.22
N ARG A 14 -18.72 1.64 -32.47
CA ARG A 14 -18.84 2.39 -31.22
C ARG A 14 -17.59 2.13 -30.38
N ARG A 15 -16.83 3.18 -30.07
CA ARG A 15 -15.71 3.10 -29.16
C ARG A 15 -16.28 2.75 -27.79
N HIS A 16 -16.00 1.54 -27.32
CA HIS A 16 -16.29 1.17 -25.95
C HIS A 16 -15.26 1.87 -25.07
N PHE A 17 -15.68 2.96 -24.44
CA PHE A 17 -14.93 3.53 -23.34
C PHE A 17 -15.26 2.68 -22.11
N SER A 18 -14.24 2.17 -21.43
CA SER A 18 -14.42 1.48 -20.15
C SER A 18 -15.14 2.42 -19.21
N ASN A 19 -16.38 2.09 -18.84
CA ASN A 19 -17.14 2.92 -17.90
C ASN A 19 -16.62 2.68 -16.49
N VAL A 20 -16.89 3.62 -15.57
CA VAL A 20 -16.47 3.51 -14.17
C VAL A 20 -17.01 2.23 -13.52
N ASP A 21 -18.19 1.78 -13.92
CA ASP A 21 -18.80 0.56 -13.40
C ASP A 21 -18.11 -0.70 -13.95
N ASP A 22 -17.64 -0.66 -15.20
CA ASP A 22 -16.88 -1.77 -15.81
C ASP A 22 -15.50 -1.91 -15.14
N LEU A 23 -14.80 -0.80 -14.89
CA LEU A 23 -13.51 -0.80 -14.18
C LEU A 23 -13.65 -1.30 -12.73
N LYS A 24 -14.75 -0.97 -12.05
CA LYS A 24 -15.02 -1.49 -10.70
C LYS A 24 -15.33 -2.98 -10.71
N ALA A 25 -16.05 -3.45 -11.71
CA ALA A 25 -16.36 -4.88 -11.86
C ALA A 25 -15.08 -5.69 -12.12
N GLU A 26 -14.19 -5.19 -12.98
CA GLU A 26 -12.88 -5.81 -13.24
C GLU A 26 -12.02 -5.84 -11.97
N ALA A 27 -11.92 -4.73 -11.25
CA ALA A 27 -11.16 -4.66 -10.00
C ALA A 27 -11.72 -5.58 -8.89
N ALA A 28 -13.04 -5.72 -8.81
CA ALA A 28 -13.67 -6.63 -7.84
C ALA A 28 -13.39 -8.11 -8.18
N ASN A 29 -13.39 -8.45 -9.47
CA ASN A 29 -13.12 -9.81 -9.93
C ASN A 29 -11.64 -10.19 -9.73
N GLU A 30 -10.73 -9.24 -9.96
CA GLU A 30 -9.30 -9.41 -9.69
C GLU A 30 -9.02 -9.65 -8.20
N GLN A 31 -9.66 -8.88 -7.31
CA GLN A 31 -9.57 -9.12 -5.86
C GLN A 31 -10.12 -10.48 -5.43
N GLU A 32 -11.18 -10.96 -6.08
CA GLU A 32 -11.75 -12.29 -5.79
C GLU A 32 -10.82 -13.42 -6.25
N GLU A 33 -10.18 -13.29 -7.41
CA GLU A 33 -9.20 -14.26 -7.92
C GLU A 33 -7.90 -14.24 -7.11
N GLU A 34 -7.44 -13.08 -6.63
CA GLU A 34 -6.34 -12.98 -5.67
C GLU A 34 -6.66 -13.65 -4.33
N ALA A 35 -7.88 -13.46 -3.81
CA ALA A 35 -8.32 -14.11 -2.58
C ALA A 35 -8.40 -15.65 -2.74
N LYS A 36 -8.80 -16.15 -3.92
CA LYS A 36 -8.85 -17.59 -4.23
C LYS A 36 -7.45 -18.18 -4.44
N SER A 37 -6.56 -17.47 -5.12
CA SER A 37 -5.20 -17.91 -5.42
C SER A 37 -4.24 -17.78 -4.23
N GLY A 38 -4.45 -16.81 -3.34
CA GLY A 38 -3.73 -16.64 -2.08
C GLY A 38 -3.96 -17.75 -1.05
N SER A 39 -4.87 -18.69 -1.29
CA SER A 39 -5.10 -19.84 -0.40
C SER A 39 -4.20 -21.05 -0.67
N LYS A 40 -3.43 -21.09 -1.77
CA LYS A 40 -2.56 -22.22 -2.13
C LYS A 40 -1.11 -22.12 -1.65
N THR A 41 -0.72 -21.03 -0.98
CA THR A 41 0.63 -20.86 -0.39
C THR A 41 0.62 -20.64 1.12
N ARG A 42 -0.52 -20.94 1.78
CA ARG A 42 -0.60 -20.97 3.25
C ARG A 42 -0.10 -22.33 3.75
N GLY A 43 1.21 -22.53 3.68
CA GLY A 43 1.89 -23.65 4.34
C GLY A 43 1.59 -23.66 5.84
N GLU A 44 1.64 -24.85 6.45
CA GLU A 44 1.62 -25.02 7.89
C GLU A 44 2.67 -24.12 8.58
N PRO A 45 2.42 -23.69 9.84
CA PRO A 45 3.35 -22.83 10.56
C PRO A 45 4.59 -23.65 10.97
N GLY A 46 5.58 -23.77 10.08
CA GLY A 46 6.82 -24.50 10.40
C GLY A 46 7.82 -24.69 9.26
N GLU A 47 7.40 -24.61 7.99
CA GLU A 47 8.30 -24.87 6.85
C GLU A 47 8.37 -23.68 5.90
N LEU A 48 9.17 -22.67 6.25
CA LEU A 48 9.70 -21.69 5.31
C LEU A 48 11.23 -21.73 5.44
N PRO A 49 12.00 -21.86 4.33
CA PRO A 49 13.44 -21.75 4.38
C PRO A 49 13.83 -20.33 4.85
N PRO A 50 14.93 -20.15 5.61
CA PRO A 50 15.38 -18.82 5.98
C PRO A 50 15.71 -18.04 4.70
N SER A 51 15.01 -16.93 4.50
CA SER A 51 15.39 -15.91 3.52
C SER A 51 16.70 -15.30 3.99
N ASP A 52 17.80 -15.79 3.46
CA ASP A 52 19.10 -15.15 3.53
C ASP A 52 19.01 -13.84 2.75
N SER A 53 18.74 -12.75 3.49
CA SER A 53 18.77 -11.38 3.01
C SER A 53 19.91 -10.66 3.73
N GLU A 54 21.12 -11.18 3.53
CA GLU A 54 22.37 -10.44 3.70
C GLU A 54 22.63 -9.70 2.38
N SER A 55 22.40 -8.38 2.38
CA SER A 55 22.93 -7.40 1.44
C SER A 55 22.29 -6.08 1.87
N GLY A 56 22.96 -5.25 2.65
CA GLY A 56 24.13 -4.52 2.21
C GLY A 56 23.69 -3.07 2.15
N SER A 57 23.87 -2.38 3.29
CA SER A 57 23.73 -0.93 3.38
C SER A 57 24.89 -0.33 2.59
N GLU A 58 24.64 0.07 1.34
CA GLU A 58 25.62 0.81 0.55
C GLU A 58 25.23 2.29 0.52
N GLU A 59 26.17 3.06 1.02
CA GLU A 59 26.21 4.50 1.14
C GLU A 59 26.02 5.17 -0.23
N GLU A 60 25.37 6.33 -0.22
CA GLU A 60 25.28 7.25 -1.36
C GLU A 60 26.68 7.73 -1.74
N GLU A 61 27.34 7.01 -2.64
CA GLU A 61 28.40 7.58 -3.46
C GLU A 61 27.84 7.87 -4.85
N GLU A 62 27.95 9.15 -5.26
CA GLU A 62 27.62 9.65 -6.58
C GLU A 62 28.54 9.00 -7.64
N GLU A 63 28.26 7.74 -8.00
CA GLU A 63 28.90 7.11 -9.13
C GLU A 63 28.30 7.65 -10.43
N VAL A 64 29.10 8.46 -11.11
CA VAL A 64 28.89 8.86 -12.51
C VAL A 64 28.70 7.58 -13.34
N VAL A 65 27.45 7.25 -13.66
CA VAL A 65 27.08 6.11 -14.49
C VAL A 65 27.69 6.30 -15.88
N LYS A 66 28.90 5.74 -16.06
CA LYS A 66 29.52 5.65 -17.38
C LYS A 66 28.74 4.62 -18.17
N ASN A 67 28.02 5.07 -19.20
CA ASN A 67 27.29 4.18 -20.10
C ASN A 67 28.27 3.17 -20.73
N LYS A 68 28.16 1.89 -20.37
CA LYS A 68 29.00 0.81 -20.89
C LYS A 68 28.43 0.33 -22.23
N GLY A 69 29.27 0.23 -23.26
CA GLY A 69 28.90 -0.34 -24.58
C GLY A 69 28.23 0.65 -25.55
N VAL A 70 27.46 0.11 -26.50
CA VAL A 70 26.87 0.87 -27.64
C VAL A 70 25.74 1.83 -27.20
N ALA A 71 25.27 1.71 -25.96
CA ALA A 71 24.21 2.54 -25.38
C ALA A 71 24.55 4.04 -25.34
N GLY A 72 25.82 4.43 -25.36
CA GLY A 72 26.25 5.83 -25.45
C GLY A 72 26.35 6.39 -26.88
N ILE A 73 26.31 5.52 -27.90
CA ILE A 73 26.45 5.89 -29.32
C ILE A 73 25.09 6.02 -30.00
N ILE A 74 24.08 5.30 -29.50
CA ILE A 74 22.72 5.37 -30.03
C ILE A 74 22.09 6.69 -29.59
N GLU A 75 22.01 7.65 -30.51
CA GLU A 75 21.26 8.89 -30.33
C GLU A 75 19.78 8.53 -30.13
N THR A 76 19.27 8.75 -28.91
CA THR A 76 17.86 8.53 -28.63
C THR A 76 17.05 9.66 -29.24
N ALA A 77 16.47 9.42 -30.42
CA ALA A 77 15.62 10.36 -31.17
C ALA A 77 14.23 10.58 -30.53
N ASN A 78 14.16 10.67 -29.21
CA ASN A 78 12.90 10.96 -28.52
C ASN A 78 12.62 12.46 -28.63
N LEU A 79 11.76 12.86 -29.56
CA LEU A 79 11.41 14.27 -29.81
C LEU A 79 10.78 14.97 -28.59
N ASN A 80 10.28 14.22 -27.61
CA ASN A 80 9.74 14.77 -26.36
C ASN A 80 10.75 14.73 -25.20
N ALA A 81 12.00 14.33 -25.43
CA ALA A 81 13.02 14.33 -24.40
C ALA A 81 13.32 15.77 -23.97
N LYS A 82 12.99 16.07 -22.71
CA LYS A 82 13.30 17.36 -22.10
C LYS A 82 14.81 17.45 -21.91
N THR A 83 15.48 18.28 -22.71
CA THR A 83 16.88 18.65 -22.45
C THR A 83 16.94 19.35 -21.09
N SER A 84 17.73 18.84 -20.15
CA SER A 84 17.95 19.53 -18.87
C SER A 84 18.71 20.83 -19.13
N GLN A 85 18.00 21.95 -19.13
CA GLN A 85 18.63 23.26 -19.13
C GLN A 85 19.07 23.56 -17.70
N ASN A 86 20.37 23.74 -17.52
CA ASN A 86 20.99 24.16 -16.27
C ASN A 86 20.66 25.63 -16.00
N THR A 87 19.44 25.90 -15.53
CA THR A 87 19.05 27.23 -15.07
C THR A 87 19.78 27.52 -13.76
N LYS A 88 20.61 28.56 -13.79
CA LYS A 88 21.35 29.02 -12.63
C LYS A 88 20.34 29.49 -11.57
N ALA A 89 20.25 28.75 -10.46
CA ALA A 89 19.41 29.16 -9.34
C ALA A 89 19.87 30.55 -8.88
N LYS A 90 18.96 31.52 -8.88
CA LYS A 90 19.19 32.79 -8.19
C LYS A 90 19.20 32.47 -6.70
N ASN A 91 20.26 32.85 -6.01
CA ASN A 91 20.36 32.71 -4.56
C ASN A 91 19.26 33.57 -3.92
N ILE A 92 18.16 32.93 -3.52
CA ILE A 92 17.10 33.55 -2.72
C ILE A 92 17.42 33.14 -1.28
N SER A 93 17.65 34.15 -0.44
CA SER A 93 17.90 34.00 1.00
C SER A 93 16.67 33.41 1.68
N LEU A 94 16.84 32.59 2.73
CA LEU A 94 15.71 32.03 3.48
C LEU A 94 14.81 33.14 4.07
N ASP A 95 15.42 34.24 4.52
CA ASP A 95 14.71 35.40 5.07
C ASP A 95 13.85 36.15 4.03
N ASP A 96 14.22 36.11 2.74
CA ASP A 96 13.44 36.75 1.67
C ASP A 96 12.19 35.94 1.27
N LEU A 97 12.11 34.65 1.67
CA LEU A 97 10.97 33.77 1.37
C LEU A 97 9.83 33.91 2.38
N ASP A 98 10.13 34.38 3.60
CA ASP A 98 9.13 34.57 4.67
C ASP A 98 8.35 35.90 4.52
N GLU A 99 8.93 36.91 3.86
CA GLU A 99 8.27 38.21 3.59
C GLU A 99 7.52 38.25 2.25
N GLN A 100 7.86 37.37 1.29
CA GLN A 100 7.08 37.21 0.07
C GLN A 100 5.83 36.40 0.42
N GLU A 101 4.67 37.05 0.50
CA GLU A 101 3.37 36.38 0.67
C GLU A 101 3.35 35.11 -0.19
N ALA A 102 3.35 33.95 0.47
CA ALA A 102 3.38 32.66 -0.20
C ALA A 102 2.41 32.70 -1.39
N PRO A 103 2.85 32.28 -2.60
CA PRO A 103 2.09 32.47 -3.83
C PRO A 103 0.65 32.06 -3.56
N GLN A 104 -0.27 33.03 -3.70
CA GLN A 104 -1.68 32.85 -3.36
C GLN A 104 -2.21 31.67 -4.18
N LEU A 105 -2.21 30.48 -3.56
CA LEU A 105 -2.57 29.22 -4.21
C LEU A 105 -3.87 29.43 -4.98
N SER A 106 -3.89 29.00 -6.22
CA SER A 106 -5.08 29.10 -7.05
C SER A 106 -6.26 28.51 -6.29
N ARG A 107 -7.47 29.06 -6.47
CA ARG A 107 -8.68 28.54 -5.82
C ARG A 107 -8.80 27.02 -5.96
N ARG A 108 -8.40 26.50 -7.13
CA ARG A 108 -8.34 25.06 -7.44
C ARG A 108 -7.32 24.30 -6.59
N GLU A 109 -6.16 24.87 -6.33
CA GLU A 109 -5.11 24.26 -5.51
C GLU A 109 -5.49 24.27 -4.03
N ARG A 110 -6.13 25.36 -3.56
CA ARG A 110 -6.64 25.44 -2.18
C ARG A 110 -7.68 24.36 -1.91
N GLU A 111 -8.63 24.18 -2.82
CA GLU A 111 -9.67 23.14 -2.71
C GLU A 111 -9.05 21.74 -2.79
N ALA A 112 -8.05 21.51 -3.66
CA ALA A 112 -7.36 20.23 -3.74
C ALA A 112 -6.61 19.89 -2.44
N ILE A 113 -5.90 20.85 -1.85
CA ILE A 113 -5.18 20.66 -0.58
C ILE A 113 -6.16 20.45 0.58
N GLN A 114 -7.29 21.16 0.60
CA GLN A 114 -8.32 20.94 1.61
C GLN A 114 -8.96 19.56 1.48
N ALA A 115 -9.21 19.09 0.26
CA ALA A 115 -9.73 17.75 0.02
C ALA A 115 -8.74 16.65 0.46
N GLN A 116 -7.44 16.84 0.20
CA GLN A 116 -6.40 15.94 0.71
C GLN A 116 -6.36 15.93 2.23
N LYS A 117 -6.31 17.10 2.88
CA LYS A 117 -6.33 17.24 4.34
C LYS A 117 -7.58 16.62 4.97
N ALA A 118 -8.73 16.72 4.32
CA ALA A 118 -9.97 16.10 4.80
C ALA A 118 -9.90 14.56 4.74
N LYS A 119 -9.35 13.99 3.67
CA LYS A 119 -9.12 12.54 3.55
C LYS A 119 -8.14 12.03 4.60
N GLU A 120 -7.02 12.73 4.77
CA GLU A 120 -6.03 12.40 5.81
C GLU A 120 -6.64 12.47 7.21
N ARG A 121 -7.44 13.49 7.50
CA ARG A 121 -8.17 13.60 8.77
C ARG A 121 -9.13 12.44 8.97
N TYR A 122 -9.86 12.05 7.94
CA TYR A 122 -10.77 10.90 8.00
C TYR A 122 -10.00 9.61 8.29
N TRP A 123 -8.89 9.35 7.58
CA TRP A 123 -8.03 8.19 7.82
C TRP A 123 -7.43 8.20 9.22
N LYS A 124 -6.95 9.36 9.68
CA LYS A 124 -6.43 9.53 11.04
C LYS A 124 -7.49 9.29 12.11
N LEU A 125 -8.73 9.72 11.88
CA LEU A 125 -9.84 9.44 12.80
C LEU A 125 -10.22 7.95 12.79
N ALA A 126 -10.15 7.29 11.65
CA ALA A 126 -10.38 5.85 11.55
C ALA A 126 -9.28 5.05 12.28
N GLU A 127 -8.02 5.43 12.09
CA GLU A 127 -6.88 4.84 12.80
C GLU A 127 -6.97 5.06 14.32
N GLN A 128 -7.46 6.23 14.75
CA GLN A 128 -7.76 6.51 16.16
C GLN A 128 -8.98 5.73 16.70
N GLY A 129 -9.67 4.94 15.88
CA GLY A 129 -10.87 4.22 16.31
C GLY A 129 -12.07 5.14 16.57
N LYS A 130 -12.10 6.36 16.00
CA LYS A 130 -13.19 7.32 16.23
C LYS A 130 -14.32 7.18 15.22
N THR A 131 -14.09 6.58 14.07
CA THR A 131 -15.16 6.24 13.11
C THR A 131 -15.97 5.05 13.66
N GLU A 132 -17.27 5.01 13.36
CA GLU A 132 -18.16 3.95 13.84
C GLU A 132 -17.68 2.56 13.42
N GLN A 133 -17.21 2.43 12.18
CA GLN A 133 -16.62 1.19 11.66
C GLN A 133 -15.39 0.75 12.48
N ALA A 134 -14.46 1.66 12.73
CA ALA A 134 -13.25 1.34 13.48
C ALA A 134 -13.56 1.01 14.96
N ARG A 135 -14.57 1.64 15.56
CA ARG A 135 -15.06 1.26 16.90
C ARG A 135 -15.57 -0.18 16.93
N ILE A 136 -16.42 -0.53 15.97
CA ILE A 136 -16.97 -1.89 15.85
C ILE A 136 -15.84 -2.91 15.68
N ASP A 137 -14.85 -2.62 14.83
CA ASP A 137 -13.73 -3.52 14.61
C ASP A 137 -12.81 -3.64 15.84
N LEU A 138 -12.58 -2.55 16.57
CA LEU A 138 -11.88 -2.60 17.85
C LEU A 138 -12.65 -3.41 18.90
N ASP A 139 -13.96 -3.27 18.97
CA ASP A 139 -14.83 -4.03 19.89
C ASP A 139 -14.79 -5.53 19.55
N ARG A 140 -14.85 -5.88 18.26
CA ARG A 140 -14.68 -7.26 17.78
C ARG A 140 -13.31 -7.82 18.20
N LEU A 141 -12.24 -7.07 17.99
CA LEU A 141 -10.89 -7.47 18.40
C LEU A 141 -10.77 -7.61 19.93
N ALA A 142 -11.43 -6.74 20.70
CA ALA A 142 -11.45 -6.82 22.16
C ALA A 142 -12.16 -8.08 22.65
N ILE A 143 -13.28 -8.48 22.03
CA ILE A 143 -13.97 -9.74 22.34
C ILE A 143 -13.04 -10.94 22.08
N ILE A 144 -12.35 -10.97 20.94
CA ILE A 144 -11.41 -12.05 20.61
C ILE A 144 -10.25 -12.10 21.63
N LYS A 145 -9.69 -10.95 21.99
CA LYS A 145 -8.64 -10.87 23.02
C LYS A 145 -9.12 -11.40 24.37
N LYS A 146 -10.33 -11.06 24.80
CA LYS A 146 -10.94 -11.59 26.03
C LYS A 146 -11.10 -13.10 25.97
N GLN A 147 -11.69 -13.63 24.90
CA GLN A 147 -11.84 -15.09 24.72
C GLN A 147 -10.50 -15.83 24.74
N ARG A 148 -9.46 -15.25 24.12
CA ARG A 148 -8.10 -15.82 24.15
C ARG A 148 -7.49 -15.79 25.55
N ALA A 149 -7.64 -14.68 26.27
CA ALA A 149 -7.14 -14.54 27.63
C ALA A 149 -7.86 -15.51 28.59
N GLU A 150 -9.19 -15.62 28.49
CA GLU A 150 -9.98 -16.57 29.28
C GLU A 150 -9.62 -18.02 28.96
N ALA A 151 -9.40 -18.36 27.70
CA ALA A 151 -8.96 -19.69 27.31
C ALA A 151 -7.54 -20.00 27.80
N ALA A 152 -6.63 -19.02 27.79
CA ALA A 152 -5.29 -19.16 28.36
C ALA A 152 -5.34 -19.36 29.87
N ALA A 153 -6.11 -18.54 30.58
CA ALA A 153 -6.32 -18.66 32.03
C ALA A 153 -6.91 -20.02 32.40
N LYS A 154 -7.95 -20.49 31.70
CA LYS A 154 -8.52 -21.83 31.91
C LYS A 154 -7.49 -22.95 31.71
N ARG A 155 -6.67 -22.87 30.66
CA ARG A 155 -5.59 -23.86 30.44
C ARG A 155 -4.53 -23.81 31.53
N GLU A 156 -4.19 -22.64 32.06
CA GLU A 156 -3.23 -22.53 33.17
C GLU A 156 -3.80 -23.07 34.48
N GLU A 157 -5.07 -22.81 34.78
CA GLU A 157 -5.76 -23.36 35.95
C GLU A 157 -5.86 -24.89 35.87
N GLU A 158 -6.22 -25.44 34.71
CA GLU A 158 -6.26 -26.90 34.50
C GLU A 158 -4.87 -27.54 34.63
N LYS A 159 -3.82 -26.88 34.11
CA LYS A 159 -2.44 -27.35 34.27
C LYS A 159 -2.01 -27.34 35.74
N LYS A 160 -2.25 -26.25 36.47
CA LYS A 160 -1.94 -26.14 37.91
C LYS A 160 -2.69 -27.20 38.73
N ALA A 161 -3.99 -27.37 38.49
CA ALA A 161 -4.78 -28.41 39.17
C ALA A 161 -4.28 -29.82 38.85
N LYS A 162 -3.82 -30.07 37.62
CA LYS A 162 -3.24 -31.37 37.23
C LYS A 162 -1.87 -31.60 37.88
N GLU A 163 -1.04 -30.56 38.01
CA GLU A 163 0.25 -30.61 38.70
C GLU A 163 0.10 -30.81 40.22
N GLU A 164 -0.88 -30.17 40.85
CA GLU A 164 -1.24 -30.38 42.26
C GLU A 164 -1.76 -31.81 42.50
N ARG A 165 -2.58 -32.34 41.59
CA ARG A 165 -3.02 -33.74 41.63
C ARG A 165 -1.86 -34.72 41.40
N ALA A 166 -0.94 -34.41 40.48
CA ALA A 166 0.21 -35.26 40.20
C ALA A 166 1.25 -35.24 41.33
N SER A 167 1.45 -34.09 41.98
CA SER A 167 2.36 -33.95 43.13
C SER A 167 1.78 -34.57 44.40
N SER A 168 0.48 -34.43 44.68
CA SER A 168 -0.18 -35.14 45.79
C SER A 168 -0.24 -36.66 45.57
N ALA A 169 -0.38 -37.13 44.32
CA ALA A 169 -0.31 -38.56 43.99
C ALA A 169 1.12 -39.13 44.07
N ARG A 170 2.17 -38.31 43.95
CA ARG A 170 3.59 -38.69 44.11
C ARG A 170 4.07 -38.71 45.58
N GLY A 171 3.15 -38.92 46.53
CA GLY A 171 3.44 -39.02 47.97
C GLY A 171 4.61 -39.95 48.33
N PRO A 172 5.23 -39.74 49.51
CA PRO A 172 6.60 -40.16 49.79
C PRO A 172 6.79 -41.67 49.66
N VAL A 173 7.71 -42.07 48.78
CA VAL A 173 8.20 -43.44 48.67
C VAL A 173 8.85 -43.79 50.01
N LYS A 174 8.15 -44.58 50.83
CA LYS A 174 8.68 -45.09 52.11
C LYS A 174 9.94 -45.91 51.81
N LYS A 175 11.07 -45.46 52.38
CA LYS A 175 12.34 -46.20 52.43
C LYS A 175 12.25 -47.40 53.35
#